data_AF-A0AAI8SLS0-F1
#
_entry.id   AF-A0AAI8SLS0-F1
#
_cell.length_a   1.000
_cell.length_b   1.000
_cell.length_c   1.000
_cell.angle_alpha   90.00
_cell.angle_beta   90.00
_cell.angle_gamma   90.00
#
_symmetry.space_group_name_H-M   'P 1'
#
loop_
_entity.id
_entity.type
_entity.pdbx_description
1 polymer ?
#
loop_
_entity_poly.entity_id
_entity_poly.type
_entity_poly.pdbx_seq_one_letter_code
_entity_poly.pdbx_strand_id
1 'polypeptide(L)'
;MLLVSSLASLGVIGAVEYVAARNALQPAASERMVQLREAQKRAIETLFSDLSDSLVVYSRGSTALEAVQAFTAGFDQLANAPVDPAQQRALVDFYTERLIKPFERDTGKKLALDAVLPADNSQRYLQAHYTVAAGGPFEGTGSAPDDAGDGSAWSAANARFNDYFREIATRFEYRDALLLDTRGNVVYSVRKSASLGTNILTGPYRQSNLRGAYEKAMAANSVNFVWITDFQPYQPQLGQPTAWLVAPIGAPGRAAGVLALPLPIAKVNRIMTADKQWRAAGMGRTAETYLAGPDNLMRSDSRLILEDPERYARDAVAAGTPRNTVDTAIRWGGTTLVQPVATAAVRAAQRGETGTVTDTGYLGRRELAAYAPLSLPNSDLHWSILATRETAEANARVVSLTQTLVLTTTAMVFVICVAALLVPRCSCGPSAGCRPAPGRSARATTTSPSRSPRATRSVNSPPLSTT
;
A
#
# COMPACT_ATOMS: atom_id res chain seq x y z
N MET A 1 -10.51 28.75 50.99
CA MET A 1 -10.44 29.73 49.88
C MET A 1 -9.17 29.58 49.06
N LEU A 2 -8.03 30.17 49.42
CA LEU A 2 -6.82 30.23 48.56
C LEU A 2 -6.44 28.91 47.84
N LEU A 3 -6.45 27.78 48.55
CA LEU A 3 -6.11 26.46 48.00
C LEU A 3 -7.13 25.92 46.99
N VAL A 4 -8.40 26.31 47.09
CA VAL A 4 -9.45 25.97 46.10
C VAL A 4 -9.27 26.81 44.84
N SER A 5 -8.95 28.10 44.97
CA SER A 5 -8.66 28.97 43.83
C SER A 5 -7.38 28.57 43.08
N SER A 6 -6.32 28.11 43.77
CA SER A 6 -5.13 27.63 43.07
C SER A 6 -5.37 26.31 42.33
N LEU A 7 -6.11 25.36 42.93
CA LEU A 7 -6.52 24.13 42.24
C LEU A 7 -7.43 24.42 41.03
N ALA A 8 -8.36 25.37 41.15
CA ALA A 8 -9.20 25.79 40.03
C ALA A 8 -8.37 26.39 38.88
N SER A 9 -7.43 27.30 39.17
CA SER A 9 -6.53 27.87 38.16
C SER A 9 -5.67 26.80 37.48
N LEU A 10 -5.14 25.82 38.22
CA LEU A 10 -4.39 24.70 37.64
C LEU A 10 -5.26 23.81 36.74
N GLY A 11 -6.52 23.56 37.12
CA GLY A 11 -7.49 22.87 36.27
C GLY A 11 -7.79 23.61 34.96
N VAL A 12 -7.91 24.95 35.02
CA VAL A 12 -8.09 25.79 33.82
C VAL A 12 -6.84 25.78 32.94
N ILE A 13 -5.64 25.91 33.52
CA ILE A 13 -4.36 25.85 32.78
C ILE A 13 -4.23 24.50 32.07
N GLY A 14 -4.42 23.38 32.78
CA GLY A 14 -4.33 22.04 32.19
C GLY A 14 -5.38 21.79 31.10
N ALA A 15 -6.57 22.37 31.20
CA ALA A 15 -7.58 22.32 30.14
C ALA A 15 -7.18 23.14 28.91
N VAL A 16 -6.63 24.34 29.09
CA VAL A 16 -6.12 25.19 28.00
C VAL A 16 -4.92 24.54 27.32
N GLU A 17 -3.98 23.97 28.08
CA GLU A 17 -2.83 23.23 27.55
C GLU A 17 -3.25 21.97 26.80
N TYR A 18 -4.24 21.22 27.30
CA TYR A 18 -4.81 20.06 26.59
C TYR A 18 -5.40 20.48 25.22
N VAL A 19 -6.19 21.55 25.20
CA VAL A 19 -6.81 22.07 23.96
C VAL A 19 -5.73 22.58 22.99
N ALA A 20 -4.75 23.35 23.47
CA ALA A 20 -3.65 23.84 22.65
C ALA A 20 -2.80 22.68 22.06
N ALA A 21 -2.42 21.71 22.90
CA ALA A 21 -1.67 20.53 22.47
C ALA A 21 -2.46 19.70 21.44
N ARG A 22 -3.77 19.51 21.64
CA ARG A 22 -4.62 18.81 20.67
C ARG A 22 -4.72 19.57 19.35
N ASN A 23 -4.94 20.89 19.40
CA ASN A 23 -5.07 21.75 18.22
C ASN A 23 -3.76 21.85 17.42
N ALA A 24 -2.59 21.70 18.06
CA ALA A 24 -1.30 21.65 17.37
C ALA A 24 -0.97 20.23 16.83
N LEU A 25 -1.23 19.19 17.61
CA LEU A 25 -0.77 17.83 17.29
C LEU A 25 -1.69 17.06 16.33
N GLN A 26 -3.00 17.35 16.28
CA GLN A 26 -3.91 16.68 15.33
C GLN A 26 -3.70 17.10 13.87
N PRO A 27 -3.47 18.40 13.54
CA PRO A 27 -3.01 18.80 12.21
C PRO A 27 -1.65 18.20 11.85
N ALA A 28 -0.65 18.28 12.74
CA ALA A 28 0.69 17.71 12.51
C ALA A 28 0.72 16.16 12.42
N ALA A 29 -0.33 15.47 12.87
CA ALA A 29 -0.54 14.05 12.60
C ALA A 29 -1.17 13.82 11.22
N SER A 30 -2.13 14.66 10.84
CA SER A 30 -2.84 14.64 9.55
C SER A 30 -1.91 14.96 8.39
N GLU A 31 -1.11 16.03 8.49
CA GLU A 31 -0.10 16.44 7.52
C GLU A 31 0.90 15.32 7.22
N ARG A 32 1.35 14.58 8.25
CA ARG A 32 2.25 13.43 8.07
C ARG A 32 1.59 12.28 7.30
N MET A 33 0.28 12.08 7.42
CA MET A 33 -0.44 11.08 6.63
C MET A 33 -0.68 11.57 5.19
N VAL A 34 -0.91 12.87 4.99
CA VAL A 34 -0.93 13.47 3.64
C VAL A 34 0.43 13.35 2.97
N GLN A 35 1.53 13.72 3.65
CA GLN A 35 2.91 13.57 3.16
C GLN A 35 3.24 12.12 2.79
N LEU A 36 2.84 11.16 3.62
CA LEU A 36 3.03 9.73 3.37
C LEU A 36 2.24 9.26 2.14
N ARG A 37 0.93 9.61 2.06
CA ARG A 37 0.08 9.30 0.89
C ARG A 37 0.64 9.93 -0.38
N GLU A 38 1.16 11.15 -0.30
CA GLU A 38 1.75 11.89 -1.42
C GLU A 38 3.06 11.27 -1.92
N ALA A 39 3.92 10.81 -1.01
CA ALA A 39 5.14 10.08 -1.37
C ALA A 39 4.81 8.78 -2.12
N GLN A 40 3.86 8.00 -1.58
CA GLN A 40 3.43 6.74 -2.19
C GLN A 40 2.69 6.96 -3.51
N LYS A 41 1.86 8.01 -3.61
CA LYS A 41 1.17 8.37 -4.85
C LYS A 41 2.16 8.61 -5.98
N ARG A 42 3.16 9.48 -5.77
CA ARG A 42 4.21 9.74 -6.75
C ARG A 42 5.03 8.50 -7.09
N ALA A 43 5.40 7.68 -6.10
CA ALA A 43 6.15 6.45 -6.36
C ALA A 43 5.36 5.45 -7.22
N ILE A 44 4.05 5.32 -7.02
CA ILE A 44 3.17 4.51 -7.88
C ILE A 44 3.04 5.14 -9.28
N GLU A 45 2.85 6.45 -9.39
CA GLU A 45 2.77 7.16 -10.68
C GLU A 45 4.06 7.01 -11.51
N THR A 46 5.23 7.12 -10.86
CA THR A 46 6.54 6.81 -11.49
C THR A 46 6.64 5.36 -11.92
N LEU A 47 6.30 4.38 -11.05
CA LEU A 47 6.33 2.96 -11.40
C LEU A 47 5.50 2.66 -12.66
N PHE A 48 4.30 3.23 -12.79
CA PHE A 48 3.46 3.01 -13.96
C PHE A 48 3.97 3.73 -15.23
N SER A 49 4.69 4.86 -15.11
CA SER A 49 5.44 5.43 -16.24
C SER A 49 6.57 4.49 -16.66
N ASP A 50 7.45 4.12 -15.73
CA ASP A 50 8.62 3.27 -15.99
C ASP A 50 8.24 1.93 -16.64
N LEU A 51 7.15 1.30 -16.17
CA LEU A 51 6.63 0.06 -16.77
C LEU A 51 6.05 0.27 -18.17
N SER A 52 5.42 1.43 -18.43
CA SER A 52 4.87 1.77 -19.75
C SER A 52 5.98 2.06 -20.76
N ASP A 53 6.94 2.90 -20.38
CA ASP A 53 8.10 3.25 -21.20
C ASP A 53 8.96 2.00 -21.50
N SER A 54 9.15 1.13 -20.51
CA SER A 54 9.80 -0.17 -20.70
C SER A 54 9.06 -1.05 -21.71
N LEU A 55 7.72 -1.13 -21.63
CA LEU A 55 6.93 -1.93 -22.55
C LEU A 55 6.99 -1.40 -24.00
N VAL A 56 7.01 -0.08 -24.18
CA VAL A 56 7.22 0.56 -25.51
C VAL A 56 8.60 0.21 -26.08
N VAL A 57 9.64 0.12 -25.25
CA VAL A 57 10.98 -0.33 -25.70
C VAL A 57 10.94 -1.81 -26.13
N TYR A 58 10.27 -2.68 -25.37
CA TYR A 58 10.18 -4.11 -25.72
C TYR A 58 9.35 -4.36 -26.99
N SER A 59 8.19 -3.72 -27.15
CA SER A 59 7.28 -3.97 -28.29
C SER A 59 7.78 -3.40 -29.61
N ARG A 60 8.66 -2.39 -29.56
CA ARG A 60 9.28 -1.76 -30.75
C ARG A 60 10.56 -2.43 -31.25
N GLY A 61 11.15 -3.36 -30.50
CA GLY A 61 12.35 -4.09 -30.94
C GLY A 61 12.05 -5.06 -32.09
N SER A 62 13.00 -5.23 -33.03
CA SER A 62 12.81 -6.20 -34.14
C SER A 62 12.57 -7.61 -33.62
N THR A 63 13.22 -7.97 -32.50
CA THR A 63 13.03 -9.23 -31.78
C THR A 63 11.57 -9.53 -31.48
N ALA A 64 10.76 -8.55 -31.06
CA ALA A 64 9.35 -8.78 -30.77
C ALA A 64 8.52 -9.00 -32.03
N LEU A 65 8.82 -8.27 -33.12
CA LEU A 65 8.18 -8.41 -34.42
C LEU A 65 8.52 -9.75 -35.09
N GLU A 66 9.81 -10.12 -35.12
CA GLU A 66 10.29 -11.40 -35.63
C GLU A 66 9.73 -12.57 -34.80
N ALA A 67 9.69 -12.44 -33.47
CA ALA A 67 9.13 -13.46 -32.59
C ALA A 67 7.64 -13.68 -32.85
N VAL A 68 6.80 -12.62 -32.83
CA VAL A 68 5.35 -12.80 -33.03
C VAL A 68 5.05 -13.36 -34.42
N GLN A 69 5.81 -12.97 -35.45
CA GLN A 69 5.69 -13.55 -36.80
C GLN A 69 6.09 -15.04 -36.82
N ALA A 70 7.24 -15.41 -36.25
CA ALA A 70 7.73 -16.78 -36.22
C ALA A 70 6.82 -17.71 -35.40
N PHE A 71 6.36 -17.27 -34.22
CA PHE A 71 5.41 -18.03 -33.40
C PHE A 71 4.04 -18.16 -34.06
N THR A 72 3.57 -17.15 -34.80
CA THR A 72 2.32 -17.25 -35.57
C THR A 72 2.43 -18.29 -36.70
N ALA A 73 3.50 -18.23 -37.49
CA ALA A 73 3.75 -19.19 -38.58
C ALA A 73 3.94 -20.63 -38.04
N GLY A 74 4.65 -20.78 -36.92
CA GLY A 74 4.78 -22.07 -36.23
C GLY A 74 3.45 -22.59 -35.68
N PHE A 75 2.62 -21.73 -35.10
CA PHE A 75 1.29 -22.10 -34.62
C PHE A 75 0.36 -22.55 -35.76
N ASP A 76 0.44 -21.91 -36.92
CA ASP A 76 -0.34 -22.30 -38.12
C ASP A 76 0.14 -23.64 -38.71
N GLN A 77 1.44 -23.93 -38.70
CA GLN A 77 1.99 -25.23 -39.10
C GLN A 77 1.37 -26.38 -38.27
N LEU A 78 1.20 -26.16 -36.97
CA LEU A 78 0.70 -27.17 -36.02
C LEU A 78 -0.79 -27.51 -36.17
N ALA A 79 -1.53 -26.82 -37.04
CA ALA A 79 -2.94 -27.11 -37.30
C ALA A 79 -3.16 -28.54 -37.83
N ASN A 80 -2.16 -29.12 -38.49
CA ASN A 80 -2.18 -30.46 -39.07
C ASN A 80 -1.21 -31.45 -38.38
N ALA A 81 -0.57 -31.05 -37.28
CA ALA A 81 0.41 -31.90 -36.58
C ALA A 81 -0.30 -32.98 -35.73
N PRO A 82 0.15 -34.25 -35.75
CA PRO A 82 -0.48 -35.31 -34.98
C PRO A 82 -0.28 -35.09 -33.47
N VAL A 83 -1.37 -35.22 -32.69
CA VAL A 83 -1.32 -35.27 -31.22
C VAL A 83 -1.72 -36.67 -30.78
N ASP A 84 -0.82 -37.41 -30.15
CA ASP A 84 -1.03 -38.84 -29.86
C ASP A 84 -1.99 -39.10 -28.67
N PRO A 85 -2.54 -40.33 -28.51
CA PRO A 85 -3.50 -40.61 -27.43
C PRO A 85 -2.96 -40.51 -25.99
N ALA A 86 -1.63 -40.61 -25.79
CA ALA A 86 -1.00 -40.39 -24.49
C ALA A 86 -0.80 -38.89 -24.21
N GLN A 87 -0.41 -38.10 -25.22
CA GLN A 87 -0.39 -36.63 -25.16
C GLN A 87 -1.78 -36.06 -24.85
N GLN A 88 -2.82 -36.55 -25.53
CA GLN A 88 -4.22 -36.16 -25.27
C GLN A 88 -4.65 -36.48 -23.83
N ARG A 89 -4.23 -37.64 -23.30
CA ARG A 89 -4.50 -38.03 -21.90
C ARG A 89 -3.75 -37.13 -20.90
N ALA A 90 -2.44 -36.93 -21.09
CA ALA A 90 -1.63 -36.08 -20.23
C ALA A 90 -2.13 -34.62 -20.19
N LEU A 91 -2.70 -34.13 -21.30
CA LEU A 91 -3.37 -32.83 -21.38
C LEU A 91 -4.66 -32.79 -20.54
N VAL A 92 -5.51 -33.83 -20.61
CA VAL A 92 -6.71 -33.96 -19.76
C VAL A 92 -6.34 -34.08 -18.28
N ASP A 93 -5.31 -34.86 -17.96
CA ASP A 93 -4.79 -35.03 -16.60
C ASP A 93 -4.24 -33.69 -16.06
N PHE A 94 -3.51 -32.92 -16.87
CA PHE A 94 -3.06 -31.57 -16.53
C PHE A 94 -4.23 -30.64 -16.19
N TYR A 95 -5.24 -30.55 -17.06
CA TYR A 95 -6.39 -29.69 -16.79
C TYR A 95 -7.17 -30.13 -15.54
N THR A 96 -7.31 -31.44 -15.32
CA THR A 96 -8.02 -31.99 -14.16
C THR A 96 -7.26 -31.76 -12.84
N GLU A 97 -5.99 -32.16 -12.79
CA GLU A 97 -5.18 -32.19 -11.55
C GLU A 97 -4.44 -30.88 -11.26
N ARG A 98 -4.00 -30.14 -12.29
CA ARG A 98 -3.16 -28.93 -12.15
C ARG A 98 -3.91 -27.62 -12.36
N LEU A 99 -5.10 -27.62 -12.99
CA LEU A 99 -5.94 -26.42 -13.14
C LEU A 99 -7.26 -26.51 -12.35
N ILE A 100 -8.13 -27.49 -12.66
CA ILE A 100 -9.50 -27.55 -12.15
C ILE A 100 -9.52 -27.83 -10.64
N LYS A 101 -8.98 -28.96 -10.16
CA LYS A 101 -9.01 -29.29 -8.73
C LYS A 101 -8.41 -28.18 -7.84
N PRO A 102 -7.26 -27.54 -8.17
CA PRO A 102 -6.77 -26.38 -7.45
C PRO A 102 -7.72 -25.17 -7.52
N PHE A 103 -8.28 -24.84 -8.69
CA PHE A 103 -9.21 -23.72 -8.86
C PHE A 103 -10.50 -23.90 -8.04
N GLU A 104 -11.11 -25.08 -8.07
CA GLU A 104 -12.32 -25.37 -7.29
C GLU A 104 -12.02 -25.31 -5.78
N ARG A 105 -10.88 -25.86 -5.35
CA ARG A 105 -10.41 -25.82 -3.96
C ARG A 105 -10.13 -24.40 -3.47
N ASP A 106 -9.60 -23.53 -4.32
CA ASP A 106 -9.08 -22.20 -3.94
C ASP A 106 -10.09 -21.05 -4.15
N THR A 107 -11.08 -21.24 -5.02
CA THR A 107 -12.14 -20.23 -5.30
C THR A 107 -13.54 -20.66 -4.85
N GLY A 108 -13.76 -21.95 -4.57
CA GLY A 108 -15.09 -22.53 -4.31
C GLY A 108 -16.00 -22.58 -5.54
N LYS A 109 -15.54 -22.16 -6.72
CA LYS A 109 -16.31 -22.16 -7.97
C LYS A 109 -15.96 -23.38 -8.80
N LYS A 110 -16.97 -24.04 -9.35
CA LYS A 110 -16.76 -25.17 -10.27
C LYS A 110 -16.20 -24.72 -11.62
N LEU A 111 -15.37 -25.56 -12.24
CA LEU A 111 -14.78 -25.30 -13.55
C LEU A 111 -14.91 -26.53 -14.44
N ALA A 112 -15.80 -26.44 -15.44
CA ALA A 112 -16.09 -27.55 -16.34
C ALA A 112 -14.92 -27.79 -17.31
N LEU A 113 -14.56 -29.07 -17.51
CA LEU A 113 -13.37 -29.48 -18.26
C LEU A 113 -13.47 -29.13 -19.76
N ASP A 114 -14.63 -29.34 -20.36
CA ASP A 114 -14.99 -28.95 -21.73
C ASP A 114 -14.89 -27.43 -21.95
N ALA A 115 -15.14 -26.63 -20.92
CA ALA A 115 -15.06 -25.17 -20.97
C ALA A 115 -13.63 -24.61 -20.90
N VAL A 116 -12.60 -25.45 -20.68
CA VAL A 116 -11.18 -25.05 -20.62
C VAL A 116 -10.23 -25.89 -21.48
N LEU A 117 -10.61 -27.11 -21.88
CA LEU A 117 -9.79 -27.95 -22.74
C LEU A 117 -9.49 -27.27 -24.10
N PRO A 118 -8.30 -27.49 -24.68
CA PRO A 118 -7.96 -26.98 -26.00
C PRO A 118 -8.92 -27.39 -27.11
N ALA A 119 -9.45 -26.38 -27.82
CA ALA A 119 -10.41 -26.54 -28.90
C ALA A 119 -9.71 -26.86 -30.24
N ASP A 120 -8.61 -26.17 -30.52
CA ASP A 120 -7.87 -26.25 -31.79
C ASP A 120 -6.67 -27.20 -31.71
N ASN A 121 -6.29 -27.78 -32.86
CA ASN A 121 -5.20 -28.76 -32.88
C ASN A 121 -3.84 -28.16 -32.51
N SER A 122 -3.51 -26.96 -33.03
CA SER A 122 -2.29 -26.23 -32.66
C SER A 122 -2.21 -25.96 -31.16
N GLN A 123 -3.35 -25.68 -30.52
CA GLN A 123 -3.41 -25.48 -29.07
C GLN A 123 -3.18 -26.81 -28.32
N ARG A 124 -3.83 -27.91 -28.73
CA ARG A 124 -3.61 -29.25 -28.14
C ARG A 124 -2.14 -29.65 -28.21
N TYR A 125 -1.54 -29.50 -29.39
CA TYR A 125 -0.16 -29.85 -29.65
C TYR A 125 0.81 -29.04 -28.77
N LEU A 126 0.73 -27.70 -28.79
CA LEU A 126 1.60 -26.86 -27.97
C LEU A 126 1.43 -27.13 -26.48
N GLN A 127 0.20 -27.27 -26.00
CA GLN A 127 -0.02 -27.51 -24.58
C GLN A 127 0.44 -28.91 -24.14
N ALA A 128 0.32 -29.94 -24.99
CA ALA A 128 0.85 -31.26 -24.70
C ALA A 128 2.39 -31.30 -24.63
N HIS A 129 3.09 -30.64 -25.56
CA HIS A 129 4.56 -30.60 -25.56
C HIS A 129 5.14 -29.65 -24.50
N TYR A 130 4.52 -28.49 -24.25
CA TYR A 130 5.11 -27.43 -23.43
C TYR A 130 4.35 -27.13 -22.12
N THR A 131 3.02 -27.07 -22.12
CA THR A 131 2.25 -26.71 -20.91
C THR A 131 2.17 -27.84 -19.90
N VAL A 132 2.06 -29.10 -20.35
CA VAL A 132 2.17 -30.29 -19.48
C VAL A 132 3.56 -30.36 -18.85
N ALA A 133 4.62 -30.17 -19.66
CA ALA A 133 6.01 -30.13 -19.19
C ALA A 133 6.26 -28.96 -18.20
N ALA A 134 5.60 -27.82 -18.40
CA ALA A 134 5.67 -26.67 -17.49
C ALA A 134 5.07 -26.94 -16.09
N GLY A 135 4.34 -28.03 -15.89
CA GLY A 135 3.88 -28.53 -14.59
C GLY A 135 2.68 -27.81 -13.97
N GLY A 136 2.53 -26.49 -14.11
CA GLY A 136 1.30 -25.79 -13.71
C GLY A 136 1.40 -24.31 -13.30
N PRO A 137 0.29 -23.71 -12.84
CA PRO A 137 0.14 -22.26 -12.63
C PRO A 137 1.07 -21.60 -11.59
N PHE A 138 1.85 -22.35 -10.82
CA PHE A 138 2.83 -21.84 -9.85
C PHE A 138 4.29 -22.21 -10.15
N GLU A 139 4.55 -23.01 -11.18
CA GLU A 139 5.90 -23.41 -11.57
C GLU A 139 6.69 -22.23 -12.17
N GLY A 140 8.01 -22.22 -11.99
CA GLY A 140 8.88 -21.16 -12.49
C GLY A 140 8.95 -21.11 -14.02
N THR A 141 9.38 -19.98 -14.59
CA THR A 141 9.53 -19.80 -16.05
C THR A 141 10.51 -20.81 -16.69
N GLY A 142 11.40 -21.41 -15.90
CA GLY A 142 12.38 -22.42 -16.32
C GLY A 142 11.91 -23.88 -16.32
N SER A 143 10.65 -24.19 -16.01
CA SER A 143 10.17 -25.59 -15.96
C SER A 143 10.01 -26.24 -17.34
N ALA A 144 9.60 -25.46 -18.36
CA ALA A 144 9.46 -25.94 -19.73
C ALA A 144 10.77 -25.83 -20.52
N PRO A 145 11.04 -26.78 -21.44
CA PRO A 145 12.23 -26.74 -22.29
C PRO A 145 12.19 -25.57 -23.29
N ASP A 146 13.35 -25.22 -23.84
CA ASP A 146 13.45 -24.25 -24.94
C ASP A 146 13.15 -24.91 -26.31
N ASP A 147 13.52 -26.18 -26.49
CA ASP A 147 13.13 -27.03 -27.63
C ASP A 147 12.53 -28.34 -27.10
N ALA A 148 11.37 -28.75 -27.61
CA ALA A 148 10.71 -30.01 -27.27
C ALA A 148 11.29 -31.23 -28.02
N GLY A 149 12.20 -31.02 -28.97
CA GLY A 149 12.76 -32.08 -29.83
C GLY A 149 11.79 -32.62 -30.88
N ASP A 150 10.71 -31.89 -31.16
CA ASP A 150 9.62 -32.28 -32.05
C ASP A 150 9.83 -31.88 -33.52
N GLY A 151 10.82 -31.02 -33.78
CA GLY A 151 11.13 -30.51 -35.12
C GLY A 151 10.15 -29.46 -35.68
N SER A 152 9.25 -28.90 -34.88
CA SER A 152 8.32 -27.87 -35.37
C SER A 152 8.98 -26.48 -35.49
N ALA A 153 8.49 -25.65 -36.41
CA ALA A 153 8.97 -24.27 -36.53
C ALA A 153 8.63 -23.42 -35.28
N TRP A 154 7.61 -23.82 -34.51
CA TRP A 154 7.31 -23.19 -33.22
C TRP A 154 8.40 -23.46 -32.18
N SER A 155 8.87 -24.71 -32.07
CA SER A 155 9.97 -25.07 -31.18
C SER A 155 11.28 -24.38 -31.57
N ALA A 156 11.58 -24.29 -32.88
CA ALA A 156 12.71 -23.51 -33.38
C ALA A 156 12.60 -22.01 -33.05
N ALA A 157 11.40 -21.43 -33.12
CA ALA A 157 11.14 -20.06 -32.69
C ALA A 157 11.29 -19.90 -31.16
N ASN A 158 10.85 -20.89 -30.37
CA ASN A 158 11.01 -20.89 -28.92
C ASN A 158 12.49 -20.96 -28.53
N ALA A 159 13.26 -21.88 -29.10
CA ALA A 159 14.71 -21.96 -28.91
C ALA A 159 15.45 -20.66 -29.30
N ARG A 160 14.96 -19.92 -30.31
CA ARG A 160 15.54 -18.63 -30.74
C ARG A 160 15.17 -17.44 -29.84
N PHE A 161 13.93 -17.38 -29.35
CA PHE A 161 13.37 -16.15 -28.74
C PHE A 161 12.99 -16.27 -27.26
N ASN A 162 12.87 -17.47 -26.70
CA ASN A 162 12.33 -17.66 -25.35
C ASN A 162 13.22 -17.00 -24.28
N ASP A 163 14.55 -17.02 -24.45
CA ASP A 163 15.49 -16.40 -23.53
C ASP A 163 15.31 -14.87 -23.40
N TYR A 164 15.06 -14.17 -24.51
CA TYR A 164 14.83 -12.71 -24.50
C TYR A 164 13.64 -12.32 -23.62
N PHE A 165 12.51 -13.04 -23.75
CA PHE A 165 11.33 -12.80 -22.92
C PHE A 165 11.45 -13.40 -21.51
N ARG A 166 12.22 -14.48 -21.33
CA ARG A 166 12.62 -15.04 -20.03
C ARG A 166 13.41 -14.02 -19.21
N GLU A 167 14.34 -13.31 -19.83
CA GLU A 167 15.14 -12.26 -19.19
C GLU A 167 14.31 -11.01 -18.86
N ILE A 168 13.41 -10.58 -19.76
CA ILE A 168 12.45 -9.50 -19.45
C ILE A 168 11.58 -9.90 -18.26
N ALA A 169 10.97 -11.10 -18.28
CA ALA A 169 10.10 -11.54 -17.20
C ALA A 169 10.83 -11.64 -15.85
N THR A 170 12.02 -12.27 -15.85
CA THR A 170 12.82 -12.51 -14.64
C THR A 170 13.38 -11.22 -14.06
N ARG A 171 13.99 -10.34 -14.88
CA ARG A 171 14.62 -9.09 -14.39
C ARG A 171 13.61 -8.04 -13.94
N PHE A 172 12.40 -8.04 -14.49
CA PHE A 172 11.38 -7.04 -14.19
C PHE A 172 10.22 -7.57 -13.34
N GLU A 173 10.33 -8.78 -12.78
CA GLU A 173 9.36 -9.44 -11.88
C GLU A 173 7.98 -9.71 -12.52
N TYR A 174 7.88 -9.76 -13.86
CA TYR A 174 6.64 -10.14 -14.55
C TYR A 174 6.40 -11.65 -14.42
N ARG A 175 5.17 -12.05 -14.06
CA ARG A 175 4.83 -13.47 -13.84
C ARG A 175 4.90 -14.31 -15.12
N ASP A 176 4.48 -13.74 -16.24
CA ASP A 176 4.43 -14.35 -17.58
C ASP A 176 4.75 -13.24 -18.61
N ALA A 177 4.88 -13.60 -19.88
CA ALA A 177 5.02 -12.67 -20.99
C ALA A 177 4.35 -13.29 -22.21
N LEU A 178 3.29 -12.65 -22.71
CA LEU A 178 2.45 -13.18 -23.78
C LEU A 178 2.68 -12.41 -25.09
N LEU A 179 2.79 -13.15 -26.19
CA LEU A 179 2.63 -12.58 -27.53
C LEU A 179 1.30 -13.06 -28.09
N LEU A 180 0.50 -12.13 -28.59
CA LEU A 180 -0.77 -12.40 -29.25
C LEU A 180 -0.67 -12.01 -30.74
N ASP A 181 -1.18 -12.85 -31.64
CA ASP A 181 -1.23 -12.55 -33.07
C ASP A 181 -2.38 -11.59 -33.43
N THR A 182 -2.52 -11.25 -34.71
CA THR A 182 -3.60 -10.37 -35.23
C THR A 182 -4.99 -11.02 -35.27
N ARG A 183 -5.11 -12.31 -34.89
CA ARG A 183 -6.37 -13.07 -34.79
C ARG A 183 -6.79 -13.28 -33.33
N GLY A 184 -5.97 -12.85 -32.37
CA GLY A 184 -6.19 -12.99 -30.93
C GLY A 184 -5.64 -14.28 -30.32
N ASN A 185 -4.86 -15.08 -31.06
CA ASN A 185 -4.23 -16.28 -30.53
C ASN A 185 -3.02 -15.91 -29.68
N VAL A 186 -2.91 -16.47 -28.47
CA VAL A 186 -1.75 -16.36 -27.59
C VAL A 186 -0.64 -17.28 -28.11
N VAL A 187 0.01 -16.88 -29.19
CA VAL A 187 1.02 -17.69 -29.91
C VAL A 187 2.28 -17.97 -29.09
N TYR A 188 2.51 -17.21 -28.00
CA TYR A 188 3.61 -17.46 -27.05
C TYR A 188 3.22 -17.09 -25.61
N SER A 189 3.80 -17.85 -24.67
CA SER A 189 3.85 -17.56 -23.23
C SER A 189 5.24 -17.97 -22.74
N VAL A 190 5.92 -17.13 -21.95
CA VAL A 190 7.23 -17.51 -21.38
C VAL A 190 7.09 -18.69 -20.42
N ARG A 191 6.04 -18.70 -19.58
CA ARG A 191 5.71 -19.81 -18.67
C ARG A 191 5.19 -21.06 -19.38
N LYS A 192 4.82 -20.95 -20.67
CA LYS A 192 3.98 -21.93 -21.38
C LYS A 192 2.68 -22.22 -20.62
N SER A 193 2.07 -21.19 -20.03
CA SER A 193 0.88 -21.33 -19.18
C SER A 193 -0.33 -21.87 -19.95
N ALA A 194 -1.42 -22.24 -19.25
CA ALA A 194 -2.67 -22.70 -19.88
C ALA A 194 -3.31 -21.68 -20.86
N SER A 195 -2.79 -20.43 -20.89
CA SER A 195 -3.10 -19.42 -21.90
C SER A 195 -2.52 -19.75 -23.29
N LEU A 196 -1.43 -20.52 -23.38
CA LEU A 196 -0.68 -20.78 -24.62
C LEU A 196 -1.56 -21.41 -25.69
N GLY A 197 -1.55 -20.84 -26.90
CA GLY A 197 -2.36 -21.28 -28.03
C GLY A 197 -3.87 -21.01 -27.90
N THR A 198 -4.35 -20.44 -26.80
CA THR A 198 -5.77 -20.05 -26.69
C THR A 198 -6.05 -18.78 -27.48
N ASN A 199 -7.31 -18.58 -27.89
CA ASN A 199 -7.75 -17.33 -28.51
C ASN A 199 -8.46 -16.41 -27.49
N ILE A 200 -8.07 -15.14 -27.42
CA ILE A 200 -8.61 -14.15 -26.47
C ILE A 200 -9.97 -13.55 -26.89
N LEU A 201 -10.40 -13.78 -28.14
CA LEU A 201 -11.68 -13.31 -28.68
C LEU A 201 -12.76 -14.39 -28.61
N THR A 202 -12.41 -15.64 -28.95
CA THR A 202 -13.34 -16.78 -29.06
C THR A 202 -13.17 -17.85 -27.97
N GLY A 203 -11.99 -17.98 -27.40
CA GLY A 203 -11.61 -19.08 -26.50
C GLY A 203 -12.11 -18.96 -25.05
N PRO A 204 -11.59 -19.79 -24.13
CA PRO A 204 -12.09 -19.89 -22.75
C PRO A 204 -11.94 -18.58 -21.95
N TYR A 205 -10.88 -17.81 -22.21
CA TYR A 205 -10.52 -16.62 -21.42
C TYR A 205 -11.02 -15.30 -22.02
N ARG A 206 -11.93 -15.36 -23.01
CA ARG A 206 -12.52 -14.20 -23.72
C ARG A 206 -13.34 -13.21 -22.87
N GLN A 207 -13.60 -13.55 -21.60
CA GLN A 207 -14.26 -12.67 -20.61
C GLN A 207 -13.26 -11.95 -19.70
N SER A 208 -11.95 -12.11 -19.93
CA SER A 208 -10.91 -11.34 -19.26
C SER A 208 -10.71 -9.97 -19.91
N ASN A 209 -10.37 -8.97 -19.10
CA ASN A 209 -10.05 -7.60 -19.50
C ASN A 209 -8.88 -7.50 -20.48
N LEU A 210 -7.98 -8.50 -20.53
CA LEU A 210 -6.95 -8.65 -21.55
C LEU A 210 -7.54 -8.59 -22.97
N ARG A 211 -8.76 -9.11 -23.19
CA ARG A 211 -9.47 -8.96 -24.48
C ARG A 211 -9.63 -7.48 -24.86
N GLY A 212 -10.20 -6.68 -23.96
CA GLY A 212 -10.46 -5.26 -24.22
C GLY A 212 -9.17 -4.45 -24.41
N ALA A 213 -8.11 -4.81 -23.68
CA ALA A 213 -6.79 -4.20 -23.87
C ALA A 213 -6.12 -4.61 -25.20
N TYR A 214 -6.27 -5.86 -25.62
CA TYR A 214 -5.85 -6.35 -26.94
C TYR A 214 -6.60 -5.61 -28.07
N GLU A 215 -7.92 -5.48 -27.98
CA GLU A 215 -8.74 -4.75 -28.95
C GLU A 215 -8.32 -3.27 -29.02
N LYS A 216 -8.08 -2.61 -27.87
CA LYS A 216 -7.54 -1.24 -27.81
C LYS A 216 -6.14 -1.12 -28.45
N ALA A 217 -5.24 -2.07 -28.20
CA ALA A 217 -3.87 -2.05 -28.74
C ALA A 217 -3.83 -2.33 -30.25
N MET A 218 -4.63 -3.27 -30.76
CA MET A 218 -4.75 -3.54 -32.20
C MET A 218 -5.35 -2.36 -32.98
N ALA A 219 -6.22 -1.57 -32.33
CA ALA A 219 -6.78 -0.34 -32.90
C ALA A 219 -5.86 0.90 -32.77
N ALA A 220 -4.68 0.77 -32.16
CA ALA A 220 -3.83 1.92 -31.87
C ALA A 220 -3.00 2.38 -33.08
N ASN A 221 -3.22 3.63 -33.51
CA ASN A 221 -2.42 4.28 -34.55
C ASN A 221 -1.00 4.70 -34.09
N SER A 222 -0.54 4.27 -32.91
CA SER A 222 0.75 4.64 -32.32
C SER A 222 1.45 3.42 -31.72
N VAL A 223 2.75 3.27 -32.03
CA VAL A 223 3.63 2.25 -31.41
C VAL A 223 4.12 2.63 -30.02
N ASN A 224 3.80 3.85 -29.55
CA ASN A 224 3.99 4.27 -28.17
C ASN A 224 2.70 4.07 -27.33
N PHE A 225 1.71 3.34 -27.87
CA PHE A 225 0.51 3.02 -27.13
C PHE A 225 0.78 1.91 -26.12
N VAL A 226 0.45 2.17 -24.87
CA VAL A 226 0.31 1.18 -23.81
C VAL A 226 -1.10 1.32 -23.24
N TRP A 227 -1.77 0.21 -23.00
CA TRP A 227 -2.98 0.18 -22.16
C TRP A 227 -2.74 -0.64 -20.90
N ILE A 228 -3.20 -0.13 -19.76
CA ILE A 228 -3.13 -0.83 -18.47
C ILE A 228 -4.54 -1.17 -17.98
N THR A 229 -4.82 -2.45 -17.73
CA THR A 229 -6.10 -2.90 -17.15
C THR A 229 -6.06 -2.90 -15.63
N ASP A 230 -7.23 -2.78 -14.99
CA ASP A 230 -7.38 -3.10 -13.56
C ASP A 230 -7.25 -4.61 -13.28
N PHE A 231 -7.19 -5.02 -12.02
CA PHE A 231 -7.12 -6.42 -11.62
C PHE A 231 -8.45 -7.15 -11.82
N GLN A 232 -8.42 -8.32 -12.45
CA GLN A 232 -9.54 -9.26 -12.56
C GLN A 232 -9.08 -10.68 -12.17
N PRO A 233 -9.95 -11.55 -11.63
CA PRO A 233 -9.61 -12.97 -11.41
C PRO A 233 -9.34 -13.67 -12.74
N TYR A 234 -8.15 -14.23 -12.93
CA TYR A 234 -7.72 -14.82 -14.21
C TYR A 234 -7.59 -16.35 -14.10
N GLN A 235 -8.43 -17.11 -14.83
CA GLN A 235 -8.53 -18.57 -14.66
C GLN A 235 -7.20 -19.33 -14.87
N PRO A 236 -6.33 -19.02 -15.86
CA PRO A 236 -5.02 -19.67 -16.02
C PRO A 236 -4.06 -19.50 -14.83
N GLN A 237 -4.31 -18.52 -13.95
CA GLN A 237 -3.58 -18.30 -12.71
C GLN A 237 -4.43 -18.70 -11.49
N LEU A 238 -5.29 -19.72 -11.65
CA LEU A 238 -6.19 -20.25 -10.62
C LEU A 238 -7.16 -19.22 -10.02
N GLY A 239 -7.55 -18.22 -10.82
CA GLY A 239 -8.42 -17.14 -10.39
C GLY A 239 -7.71 -16.06 -9.56
N GLN A 240 -6.38 -16.12 -9.42
CA GLN A 240 -5.63 -15.04 -8.78
C GLN A 240 -5.80 -13.72 -9.54
N PRO A 241 -5.71 -12.56 -8.84
CA PRO A 241 -5.89 -11.26 -9.45
C PRO A 241 -4.78 -11.00 -10.47
N THR A 242 -5.17 -10.67 -11.70
CA THR A 242 -4.24 -10.26 -12.77
C THR A 242 -4.71 -8.96 -13.40
N ALA A 243 -3.80 -7.99 -13.45
CA ALA A 243 -3.87 -6.81 -14.30
C ALA A 243 -2.81 -6.95 -15.41
N TRP A 244 -2.96 -6.22 -16.51
CA TRP A 244 -2.12 -6.35 -17.71
C TRP A 244 -1.63 -4.98 -18.19
N LEU A 245 -0.36 -4.91 -18.59
CA LEU A 245 0.14 -3.86 -19.49
C LEU A 245 0.21 -4.44 -20.90
N VAL A 246 -0.32 -3.71 -21.88
CA VAL A 246 -0.57 -4.23 -23.24
C VAL A 246 -0.16 -3.21 -24.29
N ALA A 247 0.67 -3.59 -25.26
CA ALA A 247 1.16 -2.72 -26.33
C ALA A 247 1.19 -3.42 -27.70
N PRO A 248 0.94 -2.72 -28.82
CA PRO A 248 1.05 -3.29 -30.15
C PRO A 248 2.52 -3.54 -30.53
N ILE A 249 2.75 -4.63 -31.26
CA ILE A 249 4.02 -4.97 -31.91
C ILE A 249 3.89 -4.63 -33.39
N GLY A 250 4.84 -3.90 -33.97
CA GLY A 250 4.87 -3.61 -35.41
C GLY A 250 4.99 -2.12 -35.72
N ALA A 251 4.35 -1.69 -36.81
CA ALA A 251 4.42 -0.31 -37.30
C ALA A 251 3.16 0.50 -36.91
N PRO A 252 3.23 1.85 -36.86
CA PRO A 252 2.05 2.69 -36.58
C PRO A 252 0.93 2.41 -37.59
N GLY A 253 -0.28 2.14 -37.11
CA GLY A 253 -1.43 1.77 -37.94
C GLY A 253 -1.33 0.39 -38.61
N ARG A 254 -0.31 -0.41 -38.31
CA ARG A 254 -0.13 -1.79 -38.81
C ARG A 254 0.56 -2.67 -37.74
N ALA A 255 -0.18 -2.95 -36.69
CA ALA A 255 0.21 -3.95 -35.70
C ALA A 255 0.26 -5.36 -36.33
N ALA A 256 1.36 -6.07 -36.08
CA ALA A 256 1.55 -7.48 -36.43
C ALA A 256 1.16 -8.43 -35.27
N GLY A 257 0.84 -7.86 -34.11
CA GLY A 257 0.45 -8.57 -32.90
C GLY A 257 0.50 -7.64 -31.69
N VAL A 258 0.45 -8.22 -30.49
CA VAL A 258 0.42 -7.51 -29.21
C VAL A 258 1.34 -8.20 -28.21
N LEU A 259 2.12 -7.42 -27.45
CA LEU A 259 2.87 -7.86 -26.27
C LEU A 259 2.03 -7.52 -25.03
N ALA A 260 1.76 -8.54 -24.20
CA ALA A 260 1.00 -8.38 -22.97
C ALA A 260 1.78 -8.95 -21.76
N LEU A 261 2.01 -8.12 -20.76
CA LEU A 261 2.75 -8.44 -19.54
C LEU A 261 1.82 -8.33 -18.31
N PRO A 262 1.72 -9.35 -17.44
CA PRO A 262 0.97 -9.24 -16.18
C PRO A 262 1.62 -8.21 -15.25
N LEU A 263 0.86 -7.24 -14.76
CA LEU A 263 1.33 -6.18 -13.85
C LEU A 263 2.03 -6.81 -12.63
N PRO A 264 3.31 -6.48 -12.35
CA PRO A 264 4.04 -7.05 -11.21
C PRO A 264 3.55 -6.43 -9.90
N ILE A 265 2.45 -6.98 -9.36
CA ILE A 265 1.84 -6.61 -8.07
C ILE A 265 2.86 -6.59 -6.92
N ALA A 266 3.91 -7.41 -6.98
CA ALA A 266 5.04 -7.35 -6.06
C ALA A 266 5.67 -5.95 -5.96
N LYS A 267 5.85 -5.23 -7.08
CA LYS A 267 6.42 -3.87 -7.11
C LYS A 267 5.46 -2.81 -6.54
N VAL A 268 4.17 -2.94 -6.85
CA VAL A 268 3.11 -2.09 -6.25
C VAL A 268 3.08 -2.28 -4.73
N ASN A 269 3.10 -3.53 -4.25
CA ASN A 269 3.13 -3.85 -2.83
C ASN A 269 4.44 -3.42 -2.16
N ARG A 270 5.58 -3.53 -2.85
CA ARG A 270 6.89 -3.03 -2.38
C ARG A 270 6.81 -1.54 -2.06
N ILE A 271 6.19 -0.75 -2.93
CA ILE A 271 5.95 0.69 -2.68
C ILE A 271 4.98 0.86 -1.51
N MET A 272 3.74 0.35 -1.62
CA MET A 272 2.67 0.59 -0.63
C MET A 272 2.99 0.06 0.79
N THR A 273 3.90 -0.90 0.93
CA THR A 273 4.36 -1.43 2.24
C THR A 273 5.72 -0.91 2.69
N ALA A 274 6.34 -0.01 1.91
CA ALA A 274 7.73 0.46 2.08
C ALA A 274 8.73 -0.70 2.25
N ASP A 275 8.60 -1.72 1.39
CA ASP A 275 9.29 -3.02 1.41
C ASP A 275 9.35 -3.66 2.81
N LYS A 276 8.22 -3.60 3.52
CA LYS A 276 8.03 -4.07 4.90
C LYS A 276 8.90 -3.33 5.95
N GLN A 277 9.52 -2.20 5.57
CA GLN A 277 10.33 -1.35 6.44
C GLN A 277 9.52 -0.21 7.08
N TRP A 278 8.25 -0.44 7.41
CA TRP A 278 7.31 0.57 7.95
C TRP A 278 7.90 1.46 9.06
N ARG A 279 8.75 0.91 9.94
CA ARG A 279 9.41 1.69 11.02
C ARG A 279 10.46 2.66 10.49
N ALA A 280 11.31 2.23 9.56
CA ALA A 280 12.34 3.08 8.95
C ALA A 280 11.71 4.14 8.04
N ALA A 281 10.62 3.80 7.34
CA ALA A 281 9.82 4.72 6.53
C ALA A 281 8.94 5.70 7.34
N GLY A 282 9.10 5.80 8.66
CA GLY A 282 8.35 6.73 9.52
C GLY A 282 6.86 6.41 9.72
N MET A 283 6.37 5.27 9.21
CA MET A 283 4.99 4.81 9.37
C MET A 283 4.72 4.31 10.79
N GLY A 284 5.73 3.88 11.54
CA GLY A 284 5.59 3.54 12.97
C GLY A 284 4.90 2.19 13.20
N ARG A 285 4.06 2.11 14.23
CA ARG A 285 3.46 0.84 14.72
C ARG A 285 2.19 0.42 14.00
N THR A 286 1.35 1.35 13.59
CA THR A 286 -0.01 1.05 13.09
C THR A 286 -0.35 1.71 11.77
N ALA A 287 0.49 2.62 11.26
CA ALA A 287 0.21 3.23 9.97
C ALA A 287 0.51 2.28 8.82
N GLU A 288 -0.34 2.32 7.81
CA GLU A 288 -0.19 1.62 6.54
C GLU A 288 -0.61 2.53 5.39
N THR A 289 -0.23 2.13 4.17
CA THR A 289 -0.76 2.77 2.96
C THR A 289 -1.27 1.68 2.03
N TYR A 290 -2.44 1.88 1.43
CA TYR A 290 -3.04 0.92 0.51
C TYR A 290 -3.78 1.58 -0.64
N LEU A 291 -3.96 0.80 -1.70
CA LEU A 291 -4.75 1.14 -2.88
C LEU A 291 -6.10 0.43 -2.82
N ALA A 292 -7.16 1.06 -3.35
CA ALA A 292 -8.51 0.50 -3.41
C ALA A 292 -9.15 0.79 -4.78
N GLY A 293 -9.92 -0.17 -5.30
CA GLY A 293 -10.63 -0.04 -6.58
C GLY A 293 -12.00 0.65 -6.46
N PRO A 294 -12.69 0.84 -7.60
CA PRO A 294 -14.07 1.34 -7.63
C PRO A 294 -15.08 0.32 -7.06
N ASP A 295 -14.69 -0.96 -7.02
CA ASP A 295 -15.43 -2.06 -6.38
C ASP A 295 -15.32 -2.08 -4.83
N ASN A 296 -14.53 -1.18 -4.24
CA ASN A 296 -14.18 -1.14 -2.82
C ASN A 296 -13.36 -2.35 -2.34
N LEU A 297 -12.67 -3.07 -3.23
CA LEU A 297 -11.68 -4.09 -2.90
C LEU A 297 -10.27 -3.49 -2.96
N MET A 298 -9.35 -3.99 -2.14
CA MET A 298 -7.95 -3.56 -2.18
C MET A 298 -7.28 -3.79 -3.55
N ARG A 299 -6.26 -3.00 -3.86
CA ARG A 299 -5.40 -3.09 -5.06
C ARG A 299 -3.90 -3.18 -4.70
N SER A 300 -3.62 -3.32 -3.41
CA SER A 300 -2.32 -3.64 -2.83
C SER A 300 -2.54 -4.47 -1.56
N ASP A 301 -1.48 -5.04 -1.00
CA ASP A 301 -1.62 -5.83 0.23
C ASP A 301 -1.68 -4.97 1.51
N SER A 302 -2.50 -5.41 2.47
CA SER A 302 -2.60 -4.88 3.83
C SER A 302 -1.26 -4.99 4.56
N ARG A 303 -0.96 -4.06 5.47
CA ARG A 303 0.19 -4.22 6.38
C ARG A 303 0.02 -5.45 7.26
N LEU A 304 -1.17 -5.68 7.82
CA LEU A 304 -1.34 -6.67 8.88
C LEU A 304 -1.25 -8.11 8.37
N ILE A 305 -1.71 -8.41 7.14
CA ILE A 305 -1.53 -9.76 6.57
C ILE A 305 -0.04 -10.12 6.37
N LEU A 306 0.85 -9.12 6.29
CA LEU A 306 2.29 -9.30 6.10
C LEU A 306 3.10 -9.27 7.40
N GLU A 307 2.56 -8.68 8.48
CA GLU A 307 3.17 -8.69 9.82
C GLU A 307 2.66 -9.84 10.72
N ASP A 308 1.35 -10.13 10.68
CA ASP A 308 0.68 -11.13 11.54
C ASP A 308 -0.60 -11.65 10.84
N PRO A 309 -0.48 -12.68 9.98
CA PRO A 309 -1.60 -13.22 9.21
C PRO A 309 -2.74 -13.73 10.10
N GLU A 310 -2.44 -14.31 11.26
CA GLU A 310 -3.47 -14.79 12.18
C GLU A 310 -4.27 -13.64 12.80
N ARG A 311 -3.59 -12.55 13.20
CA ARG A 311 -4.27 -11.37 13.71
C ARG A 311 -5.03 -10.66 12.62
N TYR A 312 -4.51 -10.57 11.39
CA TYR A 312 -5.30 -10.13 10.25
C TYR A 312 -6.59 -10.96 10.13
N ALA A 313 -6.51 -12.28 10.20
CA ALA A 313 -7.68 -13.14 10.11
C ALA A 313 -8.68 -12.96 11.27
N ARG A 314 -8.20 -12.78 12.51
CA ARG A 314 -9.04 -12.47 13.68
C ARG A 314 -9.71 -11.10 13.55
N ASP A 315 -8.93 -10.05 13.31
CA ASP A 315 -9.40 -8.66 13.27
C ASP A 315 -10.33 -8.41 12.07
N ALA A 316 -10.05 -8.99 10.89
CA ALA A 316 -10.87 -8.83 9.69
C ALA A 316 -12.23 -9.54 9.80
N VAL A 317 -12.28 -10.76 10.37
CA VAL A 317 -13.55 -11.47 10.63
C VAL A 317 -14.35 -10.74 11.72
N ALA A 318 -13.71 -10.24 12.78
CA ALA A 318 -14.37 -9.44 13.81
C ALA A 318 -14.95 -8.12 13.28
N ALA A 319 -14.32 -7.54 12.24
CA ALA A 319 -14.82 -6.37 11.51
C ALA A 319 -15.93 -6.67 10.49
N GLY A 320 -16.33 -7.95 10.33
CA GLY A 320 -17.40 -8.38 9.43
C GLY A 320 -16.95 -8.82 8.03
N THR A 321 -15.64 -8.98 7.78
CA THR A 321 -15.16 -9.58 6.52
C THR A 321 -15.55 -11.07 6.49
N PRO A 322 -16.17 -11.59 5.41
CA PRO A 322 -16.55 -12.99 5.33
C PRO A 322 -15.37 -13.95 5.52
N ARG A 323 -15.57 -15.04 6.27
CA ARG A 323 -14.50 -16.00 6.59
C ARG A 323 -13.84 -16.56 5.32
N ASN A 324 -14.62 -16.94 4.30
CA ASN A 324 -14.07 -17.43 3.03
C ASN A 324 -13.20 -16.38 2.32
N THR A 325 -13.56 -15.10 2.38
CA THR A 325 -12.73 -14.00 1.84
C THR A 325 -11.39 -13.90 2.58
N VAL A 326 -11.40 -14.02 3.91
CA VAL A 326 -10.18 -14.06 4.73
C VAL A 326 -9.34 -15.31 4.44
N ASP A 327 -9.97 -16.48 4.36
CA ASP A 327 -9.28 -17.74 4.06
C ASP A 327 -8.65 -17.74 2.64
N THR A 328 -9.27 -17.06 1.66
CA THR A 328 -8.68 -16.80 0.34
C THR A 328 -7.47 -15.86 0.43
N ALA A 329 -7.58 -14.75 1.19
CA ALA A 329 -6.46 -13.81 1.36
C ALA A 329 -5.23 -14.49 2.00
N ILE A 330 -5.44 -15.27 3.07
CA ILE A 330 -4.39 -16.06 3.73
C ILE A 330 -3.76 -17.06 2.75
N ARG A 331 -4.57 -17.75 1.94
CA ARG A 331 -4.10 -18.75 0.97
C ARG A 331 -3.30 -18.15 -0.19
N TRP A 332 -3.67 -16.96 -0.64
CA TRP A 332 -2.94 -16.25 -1.70
C TRP A 332 -1.76 -15.43 -1.15
N GLY A 333 -1.65 -15.25 0.17
CA GLY A 333 -0.59 -14.49 0.82
C GLY A 333 -0.71 -12.96 0.69
N GLY A 334 -1.91 -12.47 0.36
CA GLY A 334 -2.16 -11.06 0.05
C GLY A 334 -3.65 -10.72 0.00
N THR A 335 -3.99 -9.43 0.00
CA THR A 335 -5.37 -8.92 0.07
C THR A 335 -5.85 -8.24 -1.19
N THR A 336 -4.97 -8.07 -2.18
CA THR A 336 -5.27 -7.52 -3.52
C THR A 336 -6.48 -8.23 -4.14
N LEU A 337 -7.50 -7.46 -4.55
CA LEU A 337 -8.80 -7.91 -5.07
C LEU A 337 -9.57 -8.90 -4.16
N VAL A 338 -9.26 -8.94 -2.86
CA VAL A 338 -9.92 -9.83 -1.88
C VAL A 338 -10.51 -9.05 -0.71
N GLN A 339 -9.72 -8.21 -0.02
CA GLN A 339 -10.20 -7.50 1.18
C GLN A 339 -11.13 -6.32 0.82
N PRO A 340 -12.37 -6.27 1.35
CA PRO A 340 -13.24 -5.10 1.24
C PRO A 340 -12.75 -3.95 2.14
N VAL A 341 -12.80 -2.73 1.61
CA VAL A 341 -12.30 -1.49 2.24
C VAL A 341 -13.28 -0.32 2.06
N ALA A 342 -14.59 -0.58 2.16
CA ALA A 342 -15.67 0.39 1.98
C ALA A 342 -15.79 1.43 3.13
N THR A 343 -14.72 2.20 3.37
CA THR A 343 -14.64 3.31 4.34
C THR A 343 -15.17 4.62 3.75
N ALA A 344 -15.41 5.63 4.59
CA ALA A 344 -15.74 6.97 4.12
C ALA A 344 -14.59 7.61 3.31
N ALA A 345 -13.33 7.29 3.66
CA ALA A 345 -12.15 7.76 2.96
C ALA A 345 -12.06 7.22 1.52
N VAL A 346 -12.32 5.92 1.32
CA VAL A 346 -12.39 5.31 -0.03
C VAL A 346 -13.54 5.92 -0.83
N ARG A 347 -14.74 6.04 -0.25
CA ARG A 347 -15.88 6.68 -0.92
C ARG A 347 -15.64 8.14 -1.30
N ALA A 348 -14.84 8.88 -0.55
CA ALA A 348 -14.47 10.26 -0.86
C ALA A 348 -13.47 10.34 -2.02
N ALA A 349 -12.39 9.55 -1.96
CA ALA A 349 -11.41 9.46 -3.05
C ALA A 349 -12.04 8.99 -4.38
N GLN A 350 -13.01 8.06 -4.34
CA GLN A 350 -13.81 7.64 -5.51
C GLN A 350 -14.64 8.77 -6.14
N ARG A 351 -14.99 9.84 -5.39
CA ARG A 351 -15.64 11.06 -5.92
C ARG A 351 -14.64 12.11 -6.42
N GLY A 352 -13.35 11.79 -6.44
CA GLY A 352 -12.27 12.72 -6.78
C GLY A 352 -11.79 13.60 -5.62
N GLU A 353 -12.35 13.44 -4.42
CA GLU A 353 -11.99 14.28 -3.26
C GLU A 353 -10.61 13.90 -2.69
N THR A 354 -9.87 14.91 -2.22
CA THR A 354 -8.59 14.73 -1.50
C THR A 354 -8.71 15.40 -0.14
N GLY A 355 -8.30 14.70 0.93
CA GLY A 355 -8.40 15.24 2.28
C GLY A 355 -7.97 14.27 3.37
N THR A 356 -8.42 14.56 4.59
CA THR A 356 -8.29 13.66 5.75
C THR A 356 -9.64 13.46 6.44
N VAL A 357 -9.83 12.29 7.04
CA VAL A 357 -11.03 11.94 7.81
C VAL A 357 -10.65 11.00 8.96
N THR A 358 -11.44 11.00 10.04
CA THR A 358 -11.33 9.99 11.10
C THR A 358 -12.56 9.09 11.08
N ASP A 359 -12.37 7.83 10.69
CA ASP A 359 -13.44 6.85 10.44
C ASP A 359 -13.05 5.48 11.04
N THR A 360 -13.92 4.48 10.92
CA THR A 360 -13.59 3.08 11.23
C THR A 360 -12.99 2.40 9.99
N GLY A 361 -11.78 1.85 10.12
CA GLY A 361 -11.12 1.08 9.07
C GLY A 361 -11.67 -0.33 8.89
N TYR A 362 -11.19 -1.04 7.86
CA TYR A 362 -11.65 -2.40 7.52
C TYR A 362 -11.32 -3.48 8.56
N LEU A 363 -10.52 -3.14 9.59
CA LEU A 363 -10.20 -3.98 10.75
C LEU A 363 -10.93 -3.52 12.03
N GLY A 364 -12.04 -2.79 11.88
CA GLY A 364 -12.93 -2.39 12.99
C GLY A 364 -12.35 -1.32 13.93
N ARG A 365 -11.12 -0.85 13.70
CA ARG A 365 -10.41 0.15 14.51
C ARG A 365 -10.69 1.56 14.01
N ARG A 366 -10.68 2.54 14.93
CA ARG A 366 -10.78 3.97 14.57
C ARG A 366 -9.45 4.48 14.07
N GLU A 367 -9.42 4.95 12.83
CA GLU A 367 -8.23 5.36 12.10
C GLU A 367 -8.34 6.82 11.61
N LEU A 368 -7.21 7.52 11.63
CA LEU A 368 -7.01 8.76 10.88
C LEU A 368 -6.53 8.37 9.48
N ALA A 369 -7.34 8.68 8.46
CA ALA A 369 -7.06 8.38 7.06
C ALA A 369 -6.80 9.68 6.28
N ALA A 370 -5.69 9.74 5.55
CA ALA A 370 -5.50 10.65 4.42
C ALA A 370 -5.84 9.91 3.12
N TYR A 371 -6.56 10.56 2.21
CA TYR A 371 -7.06 9.94 0.98
C TYR A 371 -6.94 10.88 -0.23
N ALA A 372 -6.87 10.30 -1.43
CA ALA A 372 -6.94 10.99 -2.72
C ALA A 372 -7.29 10.01 -3.85
N PRO A 373 -7.85 10.47 -4.98
CA PRO A 373 -7.88 9.69 -6.22
C PRO A 373 -6.46 9.46 -6.76
N LEU A 374 -6.30 8.31 -7.40
CA LEU A 374 -5.20 7.95 -8.28
C LEU A 374 -5.82 7.49 -9.60
N SER A 375 -5.52 8.19 -10.69
CA SER A 375 -5.98 7.82 -12.02
C SER A 375 -4.82 7.98 -12.99
N LEU A 376 -4.49 6.89 -13.67
CA LEU A 376 -3.30 6.79 -14.49
C LEU A 376 -3.66 6.94 -15.97
N PRO A 377 -2.85 7.67 -16.77
CA PRO A 377 -3.13 7.86 -18.19
C PRO A 377 -3.12 6.51 -18.93
N ASN A 378 -3.91 6.41 -19.99
CA ASN A 378 -4.03 5.22 -20.85
C ASN A 378 -4.34 3.92 -20.07
N SER A 379 -5.26 3.99 -19.11
CA SER A 379 -5.59 2.85 -18.25
C SER A 379 -7.06 2.79 -17.86
N ASP A 380 -7.50 1.60 -17.41
CA ASP A 380 -8.77 1.41 -16.70
C ASP A 380 -8.60 1.64 -15.17
N LEU A 381 -7.47 2.20 -14.71
CA LEU A 381 -7.10 2.30 -13.28
C LEU A 381 -7.72 3.54 -12.61
N HIS A 382 -8.94 3.38 -12.13
CA HIS A 382 -9.64 4.36 -11.29
C HIS A 382 -9.52 3.99 -9.81
N TRP A 383 -8.34 4.22 -9.23
CA TRP A 383 -8.01 3.81 -7.87
C TRP A 383 -8.14 4.95 -6.85
N SER A 384 -8.30 4.57 -5.59
CA SER A 384 -8.13 5.45 -4.43
C SER A 384 -6.85 5.08 -3.71
N ILE A 385 -6.01 6.06 -3.36
CA ILE A 385 -4.82 5.85 -2.54
C ILE A 385 -5.04 6.41 -1.14
N LEU A 386 -4.71 5.61 -0.13
CA LEU A 386 -4.93 5.93 1.28
C LEU A 386 -3.66 5.74 2.10
N ALA A 387 -3.51 6.59 3.11
CA ALA A 387 -2.59 6.39 4.23
C ALA A 387 -3.40 6.47 5.53
N THR A 388 -3.48 5.37 6.27
CA THR A 388 -4.22 5.31 7.53
C THR A 388 -3.28 5.07 8.72
N ARG A 389 -3.72 5.43 9.92
CA ARG A 389 -3.06 5.13 11.20
C ARG A 389 -4.11 5.04 12.30
N GLU A 390 -3.97 4.12 13.25
CA GLU A 390 -4.87 4.06 14.40
C GLU A 390 -4.87 5.39 15.17
N THR A 391 -6.06 5.88 15.51
CA THR A 391 -6.22 7.11 16.31
C THR A 391 -5.53 7.02 17.67
N ALA A 392 -5.36 5.82 18.23
CA ALA A 392 -4.60 5.59 19.44
C ALA A 392 -3.11 5.92 19.27
N GLU A 393 -2.47 5.49 18.17
CA GLU A 393 -1.07 5.88 17.88
C GLU A 393 -0.99 7.36 17.48
N ALA A 394 -1.91 7.86 16.65
CA ALA A 394 -1.90 9.25 16.20
C ALA A 394 -1.97 10.25 17.38
N ASN A 395 -2.77 9.96 18.40
CA ASN A 395 -2.90 10.78 19.60
C ASN A 395 -1.91 10.41 20.73
N ALA A 396 -1.07 9.38 20.58
CA ALA A 396 -0.22 8.88 21.66
C ALA A 396 0.72 9.96 22.26
N ARG A 397 1.23 10.89 21.43
CA ARG A 397 2.04 12.03 21.92
C ARG A 397 1.22 13.06 22.72
N VAL A 398 -0.06 13.21 22.41
CA VAL A 398 -0.98 14.05 23.20
C VAL A 398 -1.18 13.42 24.58
N VAL A 399 -1.37 12.10 24.62
CA VAL A 399 -1.56 11.34 25.87
C VAL A 399 -0.28 11.36 26.72
N SER A 400 0.90 11.12 26.14
CA SER A 400 2.15 11.14 26.92
C SER A 400 2.47 12.54 27.44
N LEU A 401 2.29 13.60 26.64
CA LEU A 401 2.47 14.99 27.09
C LEU A 401 1.52 15.35 28.23
N THR A 402 0.24 15.00 28.11
CA THR A 402 -0.77 15.33 29.13
C THR A 402 -0.59 14.51 30.42
N GLN A 403 -0.16 13.24 30.32
CA GLN A 403 0.28 12.46 31.48
C GLN A 403 1.49 13.10 32.18
N THR A 404 2.49 13.56 31.43
CA THR A 404 3.64 14.27 32.00
C THR A 404 3.20 15.56 32.71
N LEU A 405 2.39 16.40 32.08
CA LEU A 405 1.89 17.65 32.64
C LEU A 405 1.04 17.43 33.91
N VAL A 406 0.16 16.42 33.92
CA VAL A 406 -0.63 16.07 35.11
C VAL A 406 0.28 15.57 36.23
N LEU A 407 1.29 14.75 35.94
CA LEU A 407 2.19 14.21 36.96
C LEU A 407 3.12 15.27 37.54
N THR A 408 3.69 16.17 36.73
CA THR A 408 4.50 17.30 37.23
C THR A 408 3.66 18.30 38.00
N THR A 409 2.44 18.62 37.53
CA THR A 409 1.50 19.50 38.24
C THR A 409 1.10 18.90 39.59
N THR A 410 0.77 17.60 39.64
CA THR A 410 0.40 16.89 40.88
C THR A 410 1.57 16.85 41.86
N ALA A 411 2.79 16.58 41.38
CA ALA A 411 4.00 16.62 42.20
C ALA A 411 4.27 18.04 42.75
N MET A 412 4.10 19.08 41.94
CA MET A 412 4.28 20.47 42.37
C MET A 412 3.23 20.89 43.39
N VAL A 413 1.96 20.52 43.21
CA VAL A 413 0.89 20.73 44.20
C VAL A 413 1.22 20.01 45.51
N PHE A 414 1.68 18.75 45.45
CA PHE A 414 2.07 17.98 46.63
C PHE A 414 3.23 18.66 47.39
N VAL A 415 4.28 19.10 46.69
CA VAL A 415 5.41 19.83 47.29
C VAL A 415 4.95 21.15 47.92
N ILE A 416 4.06 21.91 47.27
CA ILE A 416 3.48 23.15 47.82
C ILE A 416 2.66 22.85 49.09
N CYS A 417 1.86 21.80 49.10
CA CYS A 417 1.10 21.38 50.29
C CYS A 417 2.02 20.94 51.45
N VAL A 418 3.07 20.17 51.18
CA VAL A 418 4.06 19.76 52.19
C VAL A 418 4.80 20.98 52.76
N ALA A 419 5.25 21.90 51.90
CA ALA A 419 5.89 23.15 52.34
C ALA A 419 4.95 24.00 53.21
N ALA A 420 3.68 24.16 52.81
CA ALA A 420 2.67 24.90 53.56
C ALA A 420 2.32 24.27 54.93
N LEU A 421 2.52 22.95 55.10
CA LEU A 421 2.38 22.26 56.38
C LEU A 421 3.64 22.35 57.28
N LEU A 422 4.81 22.57 56.70
CA LEU A 422 6.08 22.69 57.42
C LEU A 422 6.36 24.11 57.90
N VAL A 423 6.11 25.14 57.07
CA VAL A 423 6.40 26.55 57.41
C VAL A 423 5.79 26.99 58.77
N PRO A 424 4.51 26.70 59.09
CA PRO A 424 3.92 27.07 60.39
C PRO A 424 4.64 26.47 61.60
N ARG A 425 5.30 25.30 61.44
CA ARG A 425 6.05 24.63 62.52
C ARG A 425 7.42 25.29 62.78
N CYS A 426 7.98 26.00 61.80
CA CYS A 426 9.22 26.76 61.96
C CYS A 426 8.98 28.18 62.51
N SER A 427 7.80 28.77 62.29
CA SER A 427 7.49 30.15 62.69
C SER A 427 7.02 30.33 64.14
N CYS A 428 6.74 29.25 64.88
CA CYS A 428 6.25 29.29 66.27
C CYS A 428 7.33 28.93 67.30
N GLY A 429 8.45 29.65 67.28
CA GLY A 429 9.34 29.75 68.45
C GLY A 429 8.72 30.62 69.57
N PRO A 430 9.04 30.39 70.85
CA PRO A 430 8.28 30.98 71.96
C PRO A 430 8.55 32.49 72.12
N SER A 431 7.48 33.29 72.06
CA SER A 431 7.46 34.70 72.45
C SER A 431 6.43 34.95 73.56
N ALA A 432 6.75 34.50 74.77
CA ALA A 432 6.00 34.77 75.99
C ALA A 432 6.92 35.49 77.01
N GLY A 433 6.52 36.56 77.70
CA GLY A 433 5.25 37.28 77.66
C GLY A 433 5.42 38.76 78.02
N CYS A 434 4.33 39.49 78.26
CA CYS A 434 4.36 40.95 78.37
C CYS A 434 3.60 41.51 79.59
N ARG A 435 4.30 42.31 80.41
CA ARG A 435 3.78 43.30 81.40
C ARG A 435 3.05 42.74 82.65
N PRO A 436 2.84 43.54 83.73
CA PRO A 436 3.08 45.00 83.91
C PRO A 436 4.09 45.41 85.02
N ALA A 437 4.16 46.71 85.30
CA ALA A 437 5.08 47.45 86.20
C ALA A 437 4.42 47.69 87.61
N PRO A 438 4.94 48.51 88.58
CA PRO A 438 6.09 49.46 88.57
C PRO A 438 7.00 49.53 89.84
N GLY A 439 8.10 50.31 89.81
CA GLY A 439 8.89 50.63 91.03
C GLY A 439 10.16 51.52 90.91
N ARG A 440 10.04 52.81 91.28
CA ARG A 440 11.02 53.84 91.74
C ARG A 440 12.57 53.66 91.66
N SER A 441 13.23 54.81 91.42
CA SER A 441 14.57 55.26 91.97
C SER A 441 15.86 54.67 91.36
N ALA A 442 16.94 55.41 91.06
CA ALA A 442 17.23 56.87 90.93
C ALA A 442 18.57 57.10 90.17
N ARG A 443 18.92 58.37 89.87
CA ARG A 443 20.25 59.01 89.53
C ARG A 443 21.38 58.16 88.88
N ALA A 444 22.20 58.63 87.94
CA ALA A 444 22.34 59.84 87.09
C ALA A 444 23.56 59.56 86.12
N THR A 445 24.27 60.44 85.38
CA THR A 445 24.36 61.91 85.21
C THR A 445 25.06 62.23 83.87
N THR A 446 24.67 63.31 83.15
CA THR A 446 25.44 63.99 82.06
C THR A 446 25.80 63.15 80.79
N THR A 447 26.03 63.68 79.57
CA THR A 447 26.14 65.08 79.05
C THR A 447 25.52 65.19 77.64
N SER A 448 25.57 66.38 77.02
CA SER A 448 25.09 66.72 75.65
C SER A 448 26.18 67.53 74.91
N PRO A 449 26.03 68.13 73.70
CA PRO A 449 25.00 68.01 72.64
C PRO A 449 25.55 67.95 71.18
N SER A 450 24.65 68.01 70.18
CA SER A 450 24.86 68.52 68.79
C SER A 450 25.59 67.59 67.77
N ARG A 451 25.54 67.81 66.44
CA ARG A 451 24.95 68.90 65.61
C ARG A 451 24.61 68.37 64.19
N SER A 452 23.57 68.90 63.53
CA SER A 452 23.33 68.71 62.08
C SER A 452 24.10 69.75 61.23
N PRO A 453 24.28 69.51 59.91
CA PRO A 453 23.71 70.48 58.95
C PRO A 453 23.11 69.88 57.66
N ARG A 454 22.38 70.74 56.91
CA ARG A 454 21.91 70.53 55.52
C ARG A 454 22.99 70.87 54.50
N ALA A 455 22.97 70.23 53.32
CA ALA A 455 23.19 70.81 51.96
C ALA A 455 22.97 69.68 50.92
N THR A 456 22.00 69.63 49.98
CA THR A 456 21.51 70.52 48.88
C THR A 456 22.28 70.43 47.55
N ARG A 457 21.52 70.30 46.44
CA ARG A 457 21.89 70.44 45.01
C ARG A 457 22.72 69.29 44.37
N SER A 458 22.63 69.01 43.06
CA SER A 458 21.62 69.32 42.00
C SER A 458 21.97 68.66 40.66
N VAL A 459 20.98 68.39 39.79
CA VAL A 459 21.02 68.52 38.29
C VAL A 459 22.12 67.73 37.54
N ASN A 460 21.84 66.86 36.56
CA ASN A 460 21.21 67.20 35.27
C ASN A 460 20.61 65.96 34.53
N SER A 461 20.11 66.13 33.29
CA SER A 461 19.42 65.07 32.50
C SER A 461 20.17 64.69 31.18
N PRO A 462 19.56 64.22 30.05
CA PRO A 462 20.06 63.10 29.23
C PRO A 462 20.56 63.60 27.83
N PRO A 463 20.54 62.90 26.65
CA PRO A 463 20.10 61.53 26.29
C PRO A 463 21.04 60.79 25.28
N LEU A 464 20.45 59.96 24.40
CA LEU A 464 20.97 59.19 23.22
C LEU A 464 21.10 57.67 23.47
N SER A 465 20.91 56.76 22.49
CA SER A 465 19.93 56.63 21.38
C SER A 465 20.23 55.33 20.61
N THR A 466 19.19 54.59 20.20
CA THR A 466 19.15 53.64 19.05
C THR A 466 20.43 52.94 18.56
N THR A 467 20.43 51.61 18.64
CA THR A 467 20.28 50.72 17.47
C THR A 467 19.41 49.54 17.85
#